data_AF-A0A2G6NII0-F1
#
_entry.id   AF-A0A2G6NII0-F1
#
_cell.length_a   1.000
_cell.length_b   1.000
_cell.length_c   1.000
_cell.angle_alpha   90.00
_cell.angle_beta   90.00
_cell.angle_gamma   90.00
#
_symmetry.space_group_name_H-M   'P 1'
#
loop_
_entity.id
_entity.type
_entity.pdbx_description
1 polymer ?
#
loop_
_entity_poly.entity_id
_entity_poly.type
_entity_poly.pdbx_seq_one_letter_code
_entity_poly.pdbx_strand_id
1 'polypeptide(L)'
;MPKIKPGTILPTDKEDKEISRQAKKDGTFFTDEQLKKMQPASSFPELETLATRGRPRKKNPKQQVTIRLDPEILNFFKTQGAGWQTAIHAVLEEHVKDRKKNGSCLK
;
A
#
# COMPACT_ATOMS: atom_id res chain seq x y z
N MET A 1 -24.76 7.43 5.94
CA MET A 1 -24.36 6.01 5.93
C MET A 1 -23.80 5.67 4.55
N PRO A 2 -22.73 4.86 4.45
CA PRO A 2 -22.21 4.41 3.16
C PRO A 2 -23.32 3.72 2.36
N LYS A 3 -23.46 4.06 1.07
CA LYS A 3 -24.45 3.41 0.21
C LYS A 3 -24.02 1.98 -0.09
N ILE A 4 -24.94 1.03 0.01
CA ILE A 4 -24.71 -0.36 -0.38
C ILE A 4 -24.42 -0.40 -1.89
N LYS A 5 -23.48 -1.26 -2.31
CA LYS A 5 -23.12 -1.39 -3.72
C LYS A 5 -24.31 -1.97 -4.50
N PRO A 6 -24.52 -1.55 -5.76
CA PRO A 6 -25.55 -2.16 -6.59
C PRO A 6 -25.24 -3.65 -6.78
N GLY A 7 -26.25 -4.51 -6.61
CA GLY A 7 -26.11 -5.97 -6.71
C GLY A 7 -25.76 -6.70 -5.39
N THR A 8 -25.75 -6.02 -4.24
CA THR A 8 -25.63 -6.70 -2.94
C THR A 8 -26.91 -7.50 -2.64
N ILE A 9 -26.75 -8.82 -2.54
CA ILE A 9 -27.81 -9.74 -2.10
C ILE A 9 -27.84 -9.70 -0.57
N LEU A 10 -28.96 -9.26 -0.01
CA LEU A 10 -29.24 -9.38 1.41
C LEU A 10 -30.11 -10.63 1.60
N PRO A 11 -29.80 -11.50 2.57
CA PRO A 11 -30.67 -12.61 2.88
C PRO A 11 -32.09 -12.13 3.21
N THR A 12 -33.09 -12.92 2.81
CA THR A 12 -34.46 -12.75 3.28
C THR A 12 -34.63 -13.30 4.69
N ASP A 13 -35.67 -12.86 5.42
CA ASP A 13 -35.93 -13.31 6.80
C ASP A 13 -36.01 -14.85 6.95
N LYS A 14 -36.44 -15.55 5.90
CA LYS A 14 -36.50 -17.03 5.89
C LYS A 14 -35.11 -17.63 5.75
N GLU A 15 -34.28 -17.06 4.88
CA GLU A 15 -32.90 -17.50 4.65
C GLU A 15 -32.05 -17.22 5.89
N ASP A 16 -32.20 -16.06 6.54
CA ASP A 16 -31.49 -15.72 7.78
C ASP A 16 -31.77 -16.70 8.93
N LYS A 17 -33.02 -17.15 9.08
CA LYS A 17 -33.38 -18.16 10.08
C LYS A 17 -32.73 -19.50 9.78
N GLU A 18 -32.68 -19.90 8.52
CA GLU A 18 -32.04 -21.15 8.10
C GLU A 18 -30.52 -21.08 8.28
N ILE A 19 -29.88 -19.97 7.90
CA ILE A 19 -28.44 -19.70 8.13
C ILE A 19 -28.13 -19.78 9.63
N SER A 20 -28.96 -19.14 10.47
CA SER A 20 -28.79 -19.15 11.93
C SER A 20 -28.96 -20.55 12.54
N ARG A 21 -29.94 -21.33 12.05
CA ARG A 21 -30.17 -22.70 12.49
C ARG A 21 -28.98 -23.60 12.15
N GLN A 22 -28.44 -23.45 10.95
CA GLN A 22 -27.30 -24.24 10.49
C GLN A 22 -26.02 -23.87 11.26
N ALA A 23 -25.73 -22.58 11.44
CA ALA A 23 -24.57 -22.12 12.22
C ALA A 23 -24.57 -22.65 13.68
N LYS A 24 -25.75 -22.79 14.29
CA LYS A 24 -25.90 -23.40 15.62
C LYS A 24 -25.54 -24.90 15.63
N LYS A 25 -25.93 -25.64 14.59
CA LYS A 25 -25.55 -27.06 14.45
C LYS A 25 -24.06 -27.23 14.22
N ASP A 26 -23.48 -26.35 13.41
CA ASP A 26 -22.07 -26.39 13.04
C ASP A 26 -21.15 -25.86 14.15
N GLY A 27 -21.70 -25.33 15.26
CA GLY A 27 -20.95 -24.77 16.37
C GLY A 27 -20.21 -23.45 16.06
N THR A 28 -20.55 -22.82 14.93
CA THR A 28 -19.96 -21.55 14.47
C THR A 28 -20.74 -20.32 14.96
N PHE A 29 -21.91 -20.53 15.56
CA PHE A 29 -22.72 -19.46 16.14
C PHE A 29 -22.16 -19.02 17.50
N PHE A 30 -21.78 -17.75 17.62
CA PHE A 30 -21.32 -17.18 18.89
C PHE A 30 -22.50 -16.87 19.82
N THR A 31 -22.38 -17.25 21.09
CA THR A 31 -23.32 -16.81 22.14
C THR A 31 -22.98 -15.41 22.64
N ASP A 32 -23.95 -14.73 23.25
CA ASP A 32 -23.75 -13.37 23.80
C ASP A 32 -22.63 -13.33 24.85
N GLU A 33 -22.48 -14.40 25.63
CA GLU A 33 -21.40 -14.53 26.61
C GLU A 33 -20.03 -14.66 25.95
N GLN A 34 -19.93 -15.37 24.83
CA GLN A 34 -18.70 -15.48 24.05
C GLN A 34 -18.36 -14.15 23.39
N LEU A 35 -19.37 -13.44 22.87
CA LEU A 35 -19.19 -12.15 22.23
C LEU A 35 -18.69 -11.09 23.22
N LYS A 36 -19.22 -11.08 24.45
CA LYS A 36 -18.80 -10.15 25.52
C LYS A 36 -17.35 -10.35 25.96
N LYS A 37 -16.78 -11.54 25.75
CA LYS A 37 -15.38 -11.85 26.06
C LYS A 37 -14.41 -11.45 24.94
N MET A 38 -14.90 -11.15 23.74
CA MET A 38 -14.05 -10.75 22.63
C MET A 38 -13.50 -9.34 22.86
N GLN A 39 -12.18 -9.20 22.72
CA GLN A 39 -11.50 -7.90 22.82
C GLN A 39 -11.21 -7.35 21.42
N PRO A 40 -11.15 -6.01 21.25
CA PRO A 40 -10.77 -5.43 19.98
C PRO A 40 -9.33 -5.81 19.61
N ALA A 41 -9.01 -5.85 18.32
CA ALA A 41 -7.67 -6.17 17.83
C ALA A 41 -6.58 -5.24 18.41
N SER A 42 -6.94 -4.01 18.80
CA SER A 42 -6.05 -3.05 19.46
C SER A 42 -5.58 -3.48 20.86
N SER A 43 -6.25 -4.44 21.50
CA SER A 43 -5.83 -4.98 22.80
C SER A 43 -4.69 -6.01 22.67
N PHE A 44 -4.30 -6.39 21.45
CA PHE A 44 -3.26 -7.38 21.17
C PHE A 44 -2.06 -6.70 20.48
N PRO A 45 -0.98 -6.36 21.21
CA PRO A 45 0.18 -5.65 20.65
C PRO A 45 0.89 -6.45 19.54
N GLU A 46 0.80 -7.78 19.55
CA GLU A 46 1.36 -8.64 18.50
C GLU A 46 0.69 -8.41 17.13
N LEU A 47 -0.57 -7.94 17.12
CA LEU A 47 -1.35 -7.67 15.91
C LEU A 47 -1.10 -6.26 15.34
N GLU A 48 -0.32 -5.41 16.01
CA GLU A 48 -0.06 -4.04 15.58
C GLU A 48 0.71 -3.98 14.26
N THR A 49 1.55 -4.99 14.00
CA THR A 49 2.27 -5.14 12.73
C THR A 49 1.33 -5.49 11.56
N LEU A 50 0.23 -6.21 11.83
CA LEU A 50 -0.82 -6.54 10.87
C LEU A 50 -1.77 -5.35 10.62
N ALA A 51 -1.84 -4.41 11.56
CA ALA A 51 -2.66 -3.20 11.43
C ALA A 51 -2.12 -2.22 10.38
N THR A 52 -0.83 -2.31 10.03
CA THR A 52 -0.24 -1.50 8.98
C THR A 52 -0.66 -2.03 7.61
N ARG A 53 -1.80 -1.58 7.10
CA ARG A 53 -2.27 -1.95 5.75
C ARG A 53 -1.28 -1.46 4.69
N GLY A 54 -0.89 -2.36 3.79
CA GLY A 54 -0.16 -2.02 2.56
C GLY A 54 1.29 -2.52 2.50
N ARG A 55 1.98 -2.20 1.40
CA ARG A 55 3.39 -2.57 1.19
C ARG A 55 4.25 -1.92 2.29
N PRO A 56 5.21 -2.65 2.89
CA PRO A 56 6.17 -2.06 3.81
C PRO A 56 6.82 -0.81 3.21
N ARG A 57 6.91 0.27 3.99
CA ARG A 57 7.55 1.52 3.55
C ARG A 57 9.02 1.25 3.24
N LYS A 58 9.51 1.75 2.10
CA LYS A 58 10.93 1.68 1.76
C LYS A 58 11.73 2.56 2.71
N LYS A 59 12.82 2.05 3.29
CA LYS A 59 13.68 2.79 4.24
C LYS A 59 14.19 4.11 3.64
N ASN A 60 14.67 4.09 2.40
CA ASN A 60 15.15 5.25 1.66
C ASN A 60 14.41 5.36 0.30
N PRO A 61 13.27 6.07 0.24
CA PRO A 61 12.56 6.29 -1.01
C PRO A 61 13.29 7.33 -1.89
N LYS A 62 13.07 7.27 -3.22
CA LYS A 62 13.49 8.35 -4.11
C LYS A 62 12.66 9.60 -3.76
N GLN A 63 13.32 10.75 -3.63
CA GLN A 63 12.64 12.01 -3.36
C GLN A 63 12.13 12.60 -4.67
N GLN A 64 10.86 12.99 -4.71
CA GLN A 64 10.29 13.74 -5.82
C GLN A 64 10.76 15.19 -5.71
N VAL A 65 11.59 15.62 -6.67
CA VAL A 65 12.10 16.99 -6.75
C VAL A 65 11.71 17.60 -8.09
N THR A 66 11.34 18.88 -8.08
CA THR A 66 11.01 19.64 -9.29
C THR A 66 12.24 20.44 -9.71
N ILE A 67 12.93 19.99 -10.77
CA ILE A 67 14.09 20.69 -11.35
C ILE A 67 13.75 21.20 -12.75
N ARG A 68 14.34 22.33 -13.15
CA ARG A 68 14.27 22.82 -14.53
C ARG A 68 15.45 22.29 -15.31
N LEU A 69 15.18 21.66 -16.45
CA LEU A 69 16.18 21.13 -17.37
C LEU A 69 16.04 21.84 -18.71
N ASP A 70 17.14 21.93 -19.44
CA ASP A 70 17.15 22.48 -20.80
C ASP A 70 16.20 21.68 -21.71
N PRO A 71 15.39 22.34 -22.57
CA PRO A 71 14.52 21.66 -23.51
C PRO A 71 15.25 20.65 -24.41
N GLU A 72 16.49 20.90 -24.84
CA GLU A 72 17.23 19.97 -25.70
C GLU A 72 17.53 18.65 -24.98
N ILE A 73 17.94 18.74 -23.72
CA ILE A 73 18.21 17.57 -22.86
C ILE A 73 16.92 16.77 -22.65
N LEU A 74 15.82 17.46 -22.31
CA LEU A 74 14.52 16.80 -22.13
C LEU A 74 14.05 16.10 -23.40
N ASN A 75 14.21 16.72 -24.55
CA ASN A 75 13.82 16.14 -25.83
C ASN A 75 14.64 14.89 -26.14
N PHE A 76 15.97 14.93 -25.95
CA PHE A 76 16.84 13.78 -26.15
C PHE A 76 16.44 12.57 -25.30
N PHE A 77 16.11 12.76 -24.02
CA PHE A 77 15.68 11.62 -23.19
C PHE A 77 14.28 11.15 -23.54
N LYS A 78 13.35 12.06 -23.85
CA LYS A 78 11.97 11.69 -24.22
C LYS A 78 11.90 10.86 -25.50
N THR A 79 12.79 11.07 -26.48
CA THR A 79 12.82 10.26 -27.71
C THR A 79 13.23 8.81 -27.45
N GLN A 80 13.90 8.51 -26.32
CA GLN A 80 14.23 7.13 -25.91
C GLN A 80 12.99 6.33 -25.44
N GLY A 81 11.84 6.99 -25.26
CA GLY A 81 10.56 6.36 -24.97
C GLY A 81 10.26 6.21 -23.46
N ALA A 82 9.54 5.13 -23.12
CA ALA A 82 9.11 4.88 -21.75
C ALA A 82 10.32 4.68 -20.83
N GLY A 83 10.35 5.40 -19.70
CA GLY A 83 11.46 5.31 -18.74
C GLY A 83 12.56 6.37 -18.90
N TRP A 84 12.35 7.40 -19.72
CA TRP A 84 13.29 8.52 -19.88
C TRP A 84 13.70 9.20 -18.55
N GLN A 85 12.81 9.24 -17.56
CA GLN A 85 13.15 9.73 -16.21
C GLN A 85 14.16 8.82 -15.49
N THR A 86 14.06 7.51 -15.69
CA THR A 86 15.03 6.54 -15.14
C THR A 86 16.39 6.67 -15.83
N ALA A 87 16.41 6.96 -17.13
CA ALA A 87 17.63 7.24 -17.87
C ALA A 87 18.35 8.49 -17.32
N ILE A 88 17.63 9.59 -17.10
CA ILE A 88 18.19 10.80 -16.47
C ILE A 88 18.76 10.48 -15.08
N HIS A 89 18.03 9.70 -14.27
CA HIS A 89 18.52 9.28 -12.96
C HIS A 89 19.83 8.49 -13.05
N ALA A 90 19.97 7.58 -14.01
CA ALA A 90 21.18 6.78 -14.19
C ALA A 90 22.40 7.65 -14.52
N VAL A 91 22.23 8.64 -15.41
CA VAL A 91 23.30 9.59 -15.78
C VAL A 91 23.73 10.43 -14.57
N LEU A 92 22.77 10.93 -13.78
CA LEU A 92 23.08 11.67 -12.55
C LEU A 92 23.79 10.79 -11.51
N GLU A 93 23.40 9.52 -11.40
CA GLU A 93 24.01 8.57 -10.48
C GLU A 93 25.46 8.26 -10.85
N GLU A 94 25.74 8.06 -12.14
CA GLU A 94 27.10 7.88 -12.68
C GLU A 94 27.96 9.12 -12.40
N HIS A 95 27.46 10.31 -12.72
CA HIS A 95 28.16 11.56 -12.45
C HIS A 95 28.54 11.72 -10.97
N VAL A 96 27.62 11.38 -10.05
CA VAL A 96 27.90 11.42 -8.60
C VAL A 96 28.94 10.37 -8.20
N LYS A 97 28.90 9.15 -8.75
CA LYS A 97 29.88 8.09 -8.48
C LYS A 97 31.28 8.51 -8.94
N ASP A 98 31.41 9.08 -10.13
CA ASP A 98 32.68 9.55 -10.67
C ASP A 98 33.27 10.68 -9.84
N ARG A 99 32.45 11.65 -9.42
CA ARG A 99 32.90 12.74 -8.54
C ARG A 99 33.39 12.24 -7.19
N LYS A 100 32.71 11.24 -6.61
CA LYS A 100 33.14 10.59 -5.36
C LYS A 100 34.45 9.83 -5.53
N LYS A 101 34.62 9.12 -6.65
CA LYS A 101 35.86 8.37 -6.96
C LYS A 101 37.05 9.29 -7.17
N ASN A 102 36.85 10.41 -7.85
CA ASN A 102 37.91 11.35 -8.20
C ASN A 102 38.26 12.33 -7.07
N GLY A 103 37.81 12.08 -5.83
CA GLY A 103 38.21 12.84 -4.64
C GLY A 103 37.88 14.33 -4.69
N SER A 104 36.98 14.76 -5.57
CA SER A 104 36.61 16.16 -5.71
C SER A 104 35.67 16.52 -4.56
N CYS A 105 36.28 16.93 -3.45
CA CYS A 105 35.68 17.77 -2.43
C CYS A 105 35.12 19.01 -3.12
N LEU A 106 33.82 19.00 -3.45
CA LEU A 106 33.08 20.21 -3.74
C LEU A 106 32.96 20.94 -2.40
N LYS A 107 33.74 22.01 -2.28
CA LYS A 107 33.65 23.00 -1.21
C LYS A 107 32.28 23.66 -1.21
#